data_AF-A0A838N306-F1
#
_entry.id   AF-A0A838N306-F1
#
_cell.length_a   1.000
_cell.length_b   1.000
_cell.length_c   1.000
_cell.angle_alpha   90.00
_cell.angle_beta   90.00
_cell.angle_gamma   90.00
#
_symmetry.space_group_name_H-M   'P 1'
#
loop_
_entity.id
_entity.type
_entity.pdbx_description
1 polymer ?
#
loop_
_entity_poly.entity_id
_entity_poly.type
_entity_poly.pdbx_seq_one_letter_code
_entity_poly.pdbx_strand_id
1 'polypeptide(L)'
;EDQGGNTIKLKHAPAAAARIGNSRSKLHGFWDTNAVMASMPDLPKAMPKEERRAKMDAARRELVQRFAKEEPKDWRLAGDVPLKDYAEAYANQILPVAREAHERLEFMKVRHQQDEDRTLAVGEAEEKAAKDGVPYYDWAAETVREQIHKGGWRLADLLQKALQ
;
A
#
# COMPACT_ATOMS: atom_id res chain seq x y z
N GLU A 1 21.03 -2.54 -0.23
CA GLU A 1 19.67 -1.97 -0.29
C GLU A 1 18.67 -3.07 -0.65
N ASP A 2 17.42 -3.01 -0.19
CA ASP A 2 16.38 -4.03 -0.45
C ASP A 2 15.44 -3.66 -1.63
N GLN A 3 15.81 -2.62 -2.38
CA GLN A 3 15.05 -2.06 -3.51
C GLN A 3 13.59 -1.75 -3.16
N GLY A 4 13.36 -1.12 -2.02
CA GLY A 4 12.01 -0.79 -1.55
C GLY A 4 11.17 -2.03 -1.23
N GLY A 5 11.82 -3.09 -0.74
CA GLY A 5 11.19 -4.36 -0.37
C GLY A 5 10.94 -5.33 -1.53
N ASN A 6 11.46 -5.08 -2.74
CA ASN A 6 11.30 -6.00 -3.88
C ASN A 6 12.08 -7.31 -3.72
N THR A 7 13.14 -7.29 -2.91
CA THR A 7 14.00 -8.44 -2.62
C THR A 7 13.64 -9.15 -1.31
N ILE A 8 12.63 -8.65 -0.59
CA ILE A 8 12.16 -9.23 0.67
C ILE A 8 10.89 -10.04 0.42
N LYS A 9 10.86 -11.28 0.90
CA LYS A 9 9.65 -12.12 0.87
C LYS A 9 8.86 -11.94 2.16
N LEU A 10 7.69 -11.33 2.08
CA LEU A 10 6.74 -11.26 3.18
C LEU A 10 5.98 -12.58 3.30
N LYS A 11 6.00 -13.20 4.48
CA LYS A 11 5.14 -14.33 4.81
C LYS A 11 3.91 -13.82 5.54
N HIS A 12 2.74 -14.27 5.09
CA HIS A 12 1.46 -13.83 5.61
C HIS A 12 1.01 -14.68 6.80
N ALA A 13 0.42 -14.04 7.80
CA ALA A 13 -0.32 -14.73 8.85
C ALA A 13 -1.45 -15.59 8.22
N PRO A 14 -1.88 -16.71 8.85
CA PRO A 14 -2.85 -17.63 8.25
C PRO A 14 -4.14 -16.98 7.76
N ALA A 15 -4.70 -16.04 8.53
CA ALA A 15 -5.92 -15.32 8.15
C ALA A 15 -5.71 -14.44 6.89
N ALA A 16 -4.59 -13.72 6.83
CA ALA A 16 -4.23 -12.92 5.65
C ALA A 16 -3.95 -13.81 4.43
N ALA A 17 -3.24 -14.93 4.62
CA ALA A 17 -2.96 -15.90 3.57
C ALA A 17 -4.24 -16.49 2.96
N ALA A 18 -5.27 -16.74 3.78
CA ALA A 18 -6.56 -17.23 3.32
C ALA A 18 -7.27 -16.22 2.41
N ARG A 19 -7.24 -14.92 2.76
CA ARG A 19 -7.82 -13.81 1.99
C ARG A 19 -7.05 -13.55 0.69
N ILE A 20 -5.72 -13.52 0.76
CA ILE A 20 -4.85 -13.30 -0.41
C ILE A 20 -4.87 -14.51 -1.36
N GLY A 21 -5.03 -15.72 -0.82
CA GLY A 21 -4.88 -16.97 -1.56
C GLY A 21 -3.42 -17.37 -1.80
N ASN A 22 -2.48 -16.74 -1.10
CA ASN A 22 -1.06 -17.07 -1.13
C ASN A 22 -0.44 -16.85 0.26
N SER A 23 0.46 -17.72 0.68
CA SER A 23 1.15 -17.62 1.98
C SER A 23 2.34 -16.68 1.96
N ARG A 24 2.85 -16.31 0.78
CA ARG A 24 4.00 -15.41 0.63
C ARG A 24 3.88 -14.48 -0.57
N SER A 25 4.45 -13.28 -0.47
CA SER A 25 4.60 -12.36 -1.60
C SER A 25 5.89 -11.54 -1.46
N LYS A 26 6.27 -10.79 -2.49
CA LYS A 26 7.30 -9.73 -2.31
C LYS A 26 6.71 -8.66 -1.40
N LEU A 27 7.50 -8.12 -0.48
CA LEU A 27 7.03 -7.06 0.43
C LEU A 27 6.49 -5.86 -0.37
N HIS A 28 7.21 -5.43 -1.41
CA HIS A 28 6.72 -4.38 -2.31
C HIS A 28 5.40 -4.74 -3.00
N GLY A 29 5.32 -5.91 -3.62
CA GLY A 29 4.12 -6.38 -4.30
C GLY A 29 2.91 -6.59 -3.37
N PHE A 30 3.15 -6.82 -2.08
CA PHE A 30 2.09 -6.82 -1.08
C PHE A 30 1.43 -5.44 -0.97
N TRP A 31 2.21 -4.37 -0.87
CA TRP A 31 1.69 -3.00 -0.79
C TRP A 31 0.99 -2.58 -2.08
N ASP A 32 1.59 -2.85 -3.24
CA ASP A 32 1.06 -2.43 -4.53
C ASP A 32 -0.20 -3.18 -4.96
N THR A 33 -0.38 -4.42 -4.51
CA THR A 33 -1.48 -5.27 -4.98
C THR A 33 -2.35 -5.78 -3.84
N ASN A 34 -1.78 -6.52 -2.89
CA ASN A 34 -2.59 -7.22 -1.89
C ASN A 34 -3.31 -6.26 -0.93
N ALA A 35 -2.63 -5.20 -0.47
CA ALA A 35 -3.21 -4.18 0.39
C ALA A 35 -4.23 -3.30 -0.37
N VAL A 36 -3.98 -3.00 -1.66
CA VAL A 36 -4.97 -2.31 -2.51
C VAL A 36 -6.24 -3.15 -2.67
N MET A 37 -6.09 -4.43 -2.99
CA MET A 37 -7.20 -5.35 -3.22
C MET A 37 -8.00 -5.65 -1.95
N ALA A 38 -7.45 -5.37 -0.76
CA ALA A 38 -8.18 -5.49 0.50
C ALA A 38 -9.37 -4.51 0.62
N SER A 39 -9.36 -3.41 -0.16
CA SER A 39 -10.50 -2.48 -0.26
C SER A 39 -11.65 -3.01 -1.12
N MET A 40 -11.44 -4.11 -1.84
CA MET A 40 -12.46 -4.76 -2.68
C MET A 40 -13.21 -5.84 -1.90
N PRO A 41 -14.46 -6.14 -2.24
CA PRO A 41 -15.21 -7.19 -1.56
C PRO A 41 -14.56 -8.57 -1.75
N ASP A 42 -14.58 -9.38 -0.69
CA ASP A 42 -14.17 -10.78 -0.78
C ASP A 42 -15.26 -11.58 -1.50
N LEU A 43 -14.94 -12.05 -2.71
CA LEU A 43 -15.89 -12.73 -3.58
C LEU A 43 -15.62 -14.25 -3.60
N PRO A 44 -16.66 -15.10 -3.49
CA PRO A 44 -16.51 -16.55 -3.50
C PRO A 44 -15.68 -17.06 -4.69
N LYS A 45 -14.73 -17.95 -4.41
CA LYS A 45 -13.85 -18.56 -5.43
C LYS A 45 -14.62 -19.34 -6.51
N ALA A 46 -15.79 -19.88 -6.17
CA ALA A 46 -16.67 -20.61 -7.09
C ALA A 46 -17.52 -19.70 -8.01
N MET A 47 -17.56 -18.38 -7.75
CA MET A 47 -18.34 -17.43 -8.56
C MET A 47 -17.86 -17.41 -10.02
N PRO A 48 -18.78 -17.41 -11.01
CA PRO A 48 -18.44 -17.27 -12.42
C PRO A 48 -17.56 -16.04 -12.69
N LYS A 49 -16.59 -16.18 -13.60
CA LYS A 49 -15.58 -15.13 -13.89
C LYS A 49 -16.22 -13.79 -14.28
N GLU A 50 -17.25 -13.82 -15.13
CA GLU A 50 -17.94 -12.62 -15.60
C GLU A 50 -18.72 -11.93 -14.48
N GLU A 51 -19.44 -12.70 -13.66
CA GLU A 51 -20.14 -12.17 -12.49
C GLU A 51 -19.16 -11.56 -11.49
N ARG A 52 -18.03 -12.23 -11.21
CA ARG A 52 -16.98 -11.72 -10.34
C ARG A 52 -16.45 -10.39 -10.86
N ARG A 53 -16.13 -10.31 -12.16
CA ARG A 53 -15.64 -9.08 -12.77
C ARG A 53 -16.66 -7.95 -12.65
N ALA A 54 -17.93 -8.20 -12.96
CA ALA A 54 -18.98 -7.20 -12.85
C ALA A 54 -19.12 -6.64 -11.42
N LYS A 55 -19.06 -7.53 -10.41
CA LYS A 55 -19.10 -7.12 -8.99
C LYS A 55 -17.85 -6.33 -8.57
N MET A 56 -16.67 -6.72 -9.03
CA MET A 56 -15.43 -5.96 -8.78
C MET A 56 -15.48 -4.58 -9.42
N ASP A 57 -15.93 -4.48 -10.67
CA ASP A 57 -16.04 -3.20 -11.38
C ASP A 57 -17.08 -2.28 -10.72
N ALA A 58 -18.19 -2.83 -10.23
CA ALA A 58 -19.18 -2.09 -9.46
C ALA A 58 -18.61 -1.55 -8.14
N ALA A 59 -17.97 -2.40 -7.34
CA ALA A 59 -17.35 -2.00 -6.08
C ALA A 59 -16.24 -0.96 -6.29
N ARG A 60 -15.43 -1.11 -7.33
CA ARG A 60 -14.41 -0.12 -7.70
C ARG A 60 -15.04 1.24 -8.03
N ARG A 61 -16.11 1.27 -8.82
CA ARG A 61 -16.81 2.52 -9.15
C ARG A 61 -17.39 3.19 -7.90
N GLU A 62 -17.99 2.42 -7.01
CA GLU A 62 -18.53 2.91 -5.75
C GLU A 62 -17.42 3.52 -4.87
N LEU A 63 -16.29 2.82 -4.74
CA LEU A 63 -15.14 3.33 -3.97
C LEU A 63 -14.62 4.65 -4.54
N VAL A 64 -14.45 4.74 -5.86
CA VAL A 64 -14.01 5.97 -6.54
C VAL A 64 -15.02 7.09 -6.34
N GLN A 65 -16.32 6.82 -6.46
CA GLN A 65 -17.36 7.83 -6.22
C GLN A 65 -17.32 8.36 -4.79
N ARG A 66 -17.08 7.50 -3.79
CA ARG A 66 -16.93 7.93 -2.41
C ARG A 66 -15.69 8.82 -2.25
N PHE A 67 -14.54 8.38 -2.76
CA PHE A 67 -13.30 9.16 -2.69
C PHE A 67 -13.40 10.52 -3.38
N ALA A 68 -14.19 10.63 -4.45
CA ALA A 68 -14.40 11.90 -5.12
C ALA A 68 -15.33 12.87 -4.35
N LYS A 69 -16.21 12.35 -3.48
CA LYS A 69 -17.20 13.13 -2.74
C LYS A 69 -16.73 13.59 -1.37
N GLU A 70 -15.83 12.82 -0.76
CA GLU A 70 -15.37 13.04 0.61
C GLU A 70 -13.94 13.54 0.58
N GLU A 71 -13.66 14.66 1.24
CA GLU A 71 -12.29 15.15 1.36
C GLU A 71 -11.52 14.30 2.40
N PRO A 72 -10.36 13.71 2.08
CA PRO A 72 -9.55 12.98 3.05
C PRO A 72 -9.04 13.94 4.13
N LYS A 73 -8.71 13.42 5.31
CA LYS A 73 -8.03 14.23 6.33
C LYS A 73 -6.57 14.46 5.93
N ASP A 74 -6.00 15.61 6.29
CA ASP A 74 -4.57 15.91 6.20
C ASP A 74 -3.92 15.65 4.82
N TRP A 75 -4.68 15.85 3.74
CA TRP A 75 -4.17 15.61 2.37
C TRP A 75 -3.44 16.81 1.79
N ARG A 76 -3.85 18.02 2.17
CA ARG A 76 -3.33 19.28 1.63
C ARG A 76 -2.03 19.65 2.34
N LEU A 77 -1.05 20.13 1.58
CA LEU A 77 0.17 20.73 2.12
C LEU A 77 -0.13 22.09 2.76
N ALA A 78 0.80 22.55 3.61
CA ALA A 78 0.75 23.92 4.08
C ALA A 78 0.83 24.90 2.89
N GLY A 79 0.12 26.03 2.99
CA GLY A 79 -0.08 26.96 1.87
C GLY A 79 1.17 27.69 1.40
N ASP A 80 2.25 27.63 2.17
CA ASP A 80 3.57 28.20 1.91
C ASP A 80 4.51 27.27 1.15
N VAL A 81 4.16 25.98 0.98
CA VAL A 81 4.96 25.06 0.16
C VAL A 81 4.79 25.43 -1.32
N PRO A 82 5.87 25.77 -2.05
CA PRO A 82 5.76 26.11 -3.46
C PRO A 82 5.54 24.85 -4.30
N LEU A 83 4.87 24.99 -5.44
CA LEU A 83 4.45 23.86 -6.30
C LEU A 83 5.61 22.94 -6.70
N LYS A 84 6.78 23.51 -6.99
CA LYS A 84 8.01 22.78 -7.34
C LYS A 84 8.49 21.81 -6.26
N ASP A 85 8.12 22.04 -5.00
CA ASP A 85 8.57 21.27 -3.84
C ASP A 85 7.48 20.26 -3.37
N TYR A 86 6.33 20.17 -4.06
CA TYR A 86 5.23 19.27 -3.70
C TYR A 86 5.66 17.81 -3.65
N ALA A 87 6.43 17.35 -4.64
CA ALA A 87 6.86 15.96 -4.72
C ALA A 87 7.69 15.55 -3.50
N GLU A 88 8.66 16.39 -3.12
CA GLU A 88 9.50 16.17 -1.94
C GLU A 88 8.66 16.22 -0.66
N ALA A 89 7.76 17.20 -0.53
CA ALA A 89 6.89 17.32 0.64
C ALA A 89 6.01 16.08 0.84
N TYR A 90 5.41 15.54 -0.23
CA TYR A 90 4.63 14.31 -0.15
C TYR A 90 5.48 13.08 0.13
N ALA A 91 6.70 13.00 -0.42
CA ALA A 91 7.64 11.93 -0.11
C ALA A 91 8.01 11.95 1.38
N ASN A 92 8.29 13.12 1.95
CA ASN A 92 8.61 13.26 3.37
C ASN A 92 7.44 12.86 4.28
N GLN A 93 6.20 13.17 3.89
CA GLN A 93 5.00 12.81 4.66
C GLN A 93 4.74 11.30 4.74
N ILE A 94 5.18 10.51 3.75
CA ILE A 94 4.97 9.05 3.78
C ILE A 94 6.07 8.29 4.54
N LEU A 95 7.23 8.91 4.79
CA LEU A 95 8.36 8.26 5.47
C LEU A 95 8.00 7.68 6.86
N PRO A 96 7.22 8.37 7.73
CA PRO A 96 6.81 7.77 9.01
C PRO A 96 5.98 6.49 8.82
N VAL A 97 5.12 6.44 7.80
CA VAL A 97 4.31 5.25 7.48
C VAL A 97 5.20 4.11 6.97
N ALA A 98 6.17 4.42 6.10
CA ALA A 98 7.14 3.43 5.64
C ALA A 98 7.99 2.87 6.79
N ARG A 99 8.36 3.73 7.74
CA ARG A 99 9.05 3.32 8.97
C ARG A 99 8.18 2.41 9.82
N GLU A 100 6.92 2.77 10.07
CA GLU A 100 5.99 1.94 10.84
C GLU A 100 5.76 0.57 10.16
N ALA A 101 5.64 0.55 8.83
CA ALA A 101 5.54 -0.68 8.06
C ALA A 101 6.73 -1.61 8.33
N HIS A 102 7.95 -1.08 8.33
CA HIS A 102 9.14 -1.84 8.71
C HIS A 102 9.15 -2.24 10.19
N GLU A 103 8.73 -1.36 11.10
CA GLU A 103 8.72 -1.65 12.54
C GLU A 103 7.69 -2.72 12.94
N ARG A 104 6.62 -2.90 12.17
CA ARG A 104 5.66 -4.00 12.34
C ARG A 104 6.18 -5.36 11.86
N LEU A 105 7.30 -5.40 11.13
CA LEU A 105 7.87 -6.61 10.55
C LEU A 105 9.20 -7.01 11.18
N GLU A 106 9.37 -8.29 11.46
CA GLU A 106 10.65 -8.89 11.80
C GLU A 106 11.32 -9.38 10.52
N PHE A 107 12.49 -8.83 10.22
CA PHE A 107 13.28 -9.20 9.06
C PHE A 107 14.24 -10.33 9.43
N MET A 108 14.15 -11.44 8.72
CA MET A 108 14.89 -12.65 8.99
C MET A 108 15.73 -13.09 7.80
N LYS A 109 16.85 -13.77 8.09
CA LYS A 109 17.75 -14.35 7.08
C LYS A 109 18.20 -13.32 6.03
N VAL A 110 18.32 -12.06 6.43
CA VAL A 110 18.77 -10.98 5.55
C VAL A 110 20.24 -11.22 5.22
N ARG A 111 20.55 -11.36 3.94
CA ARG A 111 21.91 -11.53 3.43
C ARG A 111 22.15 -10.63 2.24
N HIS A 112 23.40 -10.23 2.08
CA HIS A 112 23.85 -9.54 0.89
C HIS A 112 24.03 -10.57 -0.23
N GLN A 113 23.41 -10.29 -1.37
CA GLN A 113 23.56 -11.06 -2.60
C GLN A 113 24.10 -10.12 -3.68
N GLN A 114 25.17 -10.54 -4.34
CA GLN A 114 25.70 -9.83 -5.51
C GLN A 114 24.76 -10.12 -6.69
N ASP A 115 24.28 -9.06 -7.34
CA ASP A 115 23.48 -9.12 -8.55
C ASP A 115 24.10 -8.16 -9.56
N GLU A 116 24.80 -8.73 -10.55
CA GLU A 116 25.65 -8.01 -11.51
C GLU A 116 26.57 -7.00 -10.78
N ASP A 117 26.31 -5.70 -10.93
CA ASP A 117 27.09 -4.60 -10.38
C ASP A 117 26.57 -4.06 -9.02
N ARG A 118 25.56 -4.71 -8.43
CA ARG A 118 24.87 -4.20 -7.22
C ARG A 118 24.80 -5.24 -6.11
N THR A 119 24.88 -4.76 -4.87
CA THR A 119 24.71 -5.60 -3.67
C THR A 119 23.30 -5.44 -3.11
N LEU A 120 22.50 -6.50 -3.20
CA LEU A 120 21.11 -6.54 -2.78
C LEU A 120 20.96 -7.17 -1.41
N ALA A 121 20.11 -6.60 -0.56
CA ALA A 121 19.69 -7.23 0.69
C ALA A 121 18.48 -8.13 0.40
N VAL A 122 18.66 -9.45 0.47
CA VAL A 122 17.59 -10.44 0.22
C VAL A 122 17.25 -11.13 1.53
N GLY A 123 15.96 -11.31 1.82
CA GLY A 123 15.53 -11.89 3.09
C GLY A 123 14.05 -12.26 3.12
N GLU A 124 13.60 -12.63 4.32
CA GLU A 124 12.19 -12.89 4.63
C GLU A 124 11.71 -11.85 5.65
N ALA A 125 10.43 -11.55 5.65
CA ALA A 125 9.78 -10.74 6.67
C ALA A 125 8.55 -11.47 7.21
N GLU A 126 8.39 -11.45 8.53
CA GLU A 126 7.22 -11.95 9.22
C GLU A 126 6.62 -10.85 10.09
N GLU A 127 5.31 -10.86 10.27
CA GLU A 127 4.62 -9.93 11.15
C GLU A 127 5.02 -10.15 12.62
N LYS A 128 5.36 -9.06 13.31
CA LYS A 128 5.47 -9.05 14.79
C LYS A 128 4.08 -8.95 15.40
N ALA A 129 3.96 -9.37 16.66
CA ALA A 129 2.80 -8.99 17.46
C ALA A 129 2.69 -7.45 17.53
N ALA A 130 1.66 -6.91 16.89
CA ALA A 130 1.44 -5.47 16.84
C ALA A 130 1.02 -4.94 18.22
N LYS A 131 1.57 -3.78 18.62
CA LYS A 131 1.27 -3.17 19.94
C LYS A 131 -0.20 -2.76 20.09
N ASP A 132 -0.82 -2.41 18.97
CA ASP A 132 -2.23 -2.04 18.87
C ASP A 132 -3.16 -3.24 18.62
N GLY A 133 -2.59 -4.44 18.48
CA GLY A 133 -3.33 -5.66 18.16
C GLY A 133 -3.89 -5.71 16.74
N VAL A 134 -3.57 -4.75 15.88
CA VAL A 134 -4.07 -4.70 14.50
C VAL A 134 -3.15 -5.53 13.60
N PRO A 135 -3.68 -6.56 12.91
CA PRO A 135 -2.87 -7.37 12.02
C PRO A 135 -2.23 -6.54 10.90
N TYR A 136 -1.01 -6.90 10.50
CA TYR A 136 -0.26 -6.17 9.47
C TYR A 136 -1.04 -6.02 8.16
N TYR A 137 -1.79 -7.06 7.77
CA TYR A 137 -2.64 -7.03 6.58
C TYR A 137 -3.72 -5.94 6.66
N ASP A 138 -4.46 -5.89 7.77
CA ASP A 138 -5.58 -4.97 7.95
C ASP A 138 -5.08 -3.53 8.14
N TRP A 139 -3.98 -3.34 8.88
CA TRP A 139 -3.34 -2.03 9.02
C TRP A 139 -2.83 -1.49 7.67
N ALA A 140 -2.14 -2.32 6.87
CA ALA A 140 -1.66 -1.91 5.56
C ALA A 140 -2.81 -1.63 4.57
N ALA A 141 -3.89 -2.42 4.64
CA ALA A 141 -5.09 -2.22 3.84
C ALA A 141 -5.72 -0.84 4.10
N GLU A 142 -5.92 -0.45 5.36
CA GLU A 142 -6.47 0.87 5.69
C GLU A 142 -5.49 1.99 5.29
N THR A 143 -4.20 1.81 5.58
CA THR A 143 -3.17 2.77 5.19
C THR A 143 -3.18 3.04 3.68
N VAL A 144 -3.19 1.99 2.86
CA VAL A 144 -3.24 2.14 1.39
C VAL A 144 -4.53 2.82 0.95
N ARG A 145 -5.67 2.45 1.55
CA ARG A 145 -6.97 3.08 1.27
C ARG A 145 -6.91 4.59 1.52
N GLU A 146 -6.34 5.02 2.64
CA GLU A 146 -6.15 6.44 2.95
C GLU A 146 -5.18 7.13 1.98
N GLN A 147 -4.05 6.52 1.65
CA GLN A 147 -3.05 7.13 0.78
C GLN A 147 -3.52 7.27 -0.67
N ILE A 148 -4.27 6.29 -1.19
CA ILE A 148 -4.91 6.41 -2.51
C ILE A 148 -5.91 7.56 -2.52
N HIS A 149 -6.69 7.68 -1.44
CA HIS A 149 -7.67 8.76 -1.31
C HIS A 149 -6.98 10.13 -1.31
N LYS A 150 -5.94 10.31 -0.48
CA LYS A 150 -5.10 11.53 -0.46
C LYS A 150 -4.47 11.79 -1.84
N GLY A 151 -3.94 10.78 -2.50
CA GLY A 151 -3.29 10.88 -3.81
C GLY A 151 -4.21 11.46 -4.89
N GLY A 152 -5.48 11.03 -4.92
CA GLY A 152 -6.47 11.57 -5.87
C GLY A 152 -6.71 13.07 -5.69
N TRP A 153 -6.89 13.51 -4.45
CA TRP A 153 -7.10 14.93 -4.13
C TRP A 153 -5.85 15.79 -4.37
N ARG A 154 -4.67 15.29 -4.01
CA ARG A 154 -3.38 15.95 -4.28
C ARG A 154 -3.14 16.14 -5.77
N LEU A 155 -3.49 15.14 -6.59
CA LEU A 155 -3.39 15.25 -8.04
C LEU A 155 -4.36 16.31 -8.58
N ALA A 156 -5.60 16.35 -8.08
CA ALA A 156 -6.58 17.36 -8.50
C ALA A 156 -6.11 18.80 -8.15
N ASP A 157 -5.57 19.01 -6.96
CA ASP A 157 -5.02 20.31 -6.52
C ASP A 157 -3.80 20.73 -7.35
N LEU A 158 -2.87 19.80 -7.61
CA LEU A 158 -1.73 20.02 -8.49
C LEU A 158 -2.19 20.49 -9.89
N LEU A 159 -3.17 19.81 -10.48
CA LEU A 159 -3.70 20.17 -11.79
C LEU A 159 -4.38 21.53 -11.79
N GLN A 160 -5.15 21.86 -10.74
CA GLN A 160 -5.77 23.18 -10.61
C GLN A 160 -4.74 24.30 -10.52
N LYS A 161 -3.66 24.11 -9.76
CA LYS A 161 -2.60 25.12 -9.58
C LYS A 161 -1.68 25.25 -10.79
N ALA A 162 -1.45 24.17 -11.53
CA ALA A 162 -0.55 24.18 -12.69
C ALA A 162 -1.20 24.75 -13.97
N LEU A 163 -2.54 24.75 -14.03
CA LEU A 163 -3.31 25.23 -15.19
C LEU A 163 -3.83 26.67 -15.04
N GLN A 164 -3.60 27.30 -13.89
CA GLN A 164 -3.89 28.72 -13.63
C GLN A 164 -2.63 29.56 -13.85
#